data_AF-A0A9Q1LVN9-F1
#
_entry.id   AF-A0A9Q1LVN9-F1
#
_cell.length_a   1.000
_cell.length_b   1.000
_cell.length_c   1.000
_cell.angle_alpha   90.00
_cell.angle_beta   90.00
_cell.angle_gamma   90.00
#
_symmetry.space_group_name_H-M   'P 1'
#
loop_
_entity.id
_entity.type
_entity.pdbx_description
1 polymer ?
#
loop_
_entity_poly.entity_id
_entity_poly.type
_entity_poly.pdbx_seq_one_letter_code
_entity_poly.pdbx_strand_id
1 'polypeptide(L)' 'MKDYHRRVLDAWIRQISLVALALELDEDFFHKAGACELQLSKQVVYGASAHSDYGMLTLLAIDGVGGLQVCQEKFK' A
#
# COMPACT_ATOMS: atom_id res chain seq x y z
N MET A 1 3.21 -16.23 -8.19
CA MET A 1 2.21 -15.37 -7.51
C MET A 1 2.18 -15.59 -6.00
N LYS A 2 2.00 -16.81 -5.48
CA LYS A 2 1.97 -17.05 -4.02
C LYS A 2 3.22 -16.56 -3.28
N ASP A 3 4.42 -16.85 -3.79
CA ASP A 3 5.66 -16.38 -3.18
C ASP A 3 5.82 -14.87 -3.26
N TYR A 4 5.38 -14.26 -4.37
CA TYR A 4 5.34 -12.80 -4.51
C TYR A 4 4.45 -12.18 -3.44
N HIS A 5 3.22 -12.68 -3.29
CA HIS A 5 2.31 -12.21 -2.26
C HIS A 5 2.90 -12.37 -0.85
N ARG A 6 3.51 -13.52 -0.54
CA ARG A 6 4.16 -13.73 0.76
C ARG A 6 5.26 -12.68 1.02
N ARG A 7 6.11 -12.42 0.04
CA ARG A 7 7.20 -11.44 0.17
C ARG A 7 6.68 -10.02 0.33
N VAL A 8 5.62 -9.65 -0.40
CA VAL A 8 4.97 -8.34 -0.28
C VAL A 8 4.33 -8.19 1.10
N LEU A 9 3.69 -9.24 1.62
CA LEU A 9 3.13 -9.25 2.97
C LEU A 9 4.22 -9.10 4.04
N ASP A 10 5.32 -9.86 3.94
CA ASP A 10 6.45 -9.73 4.88
C ASP A 10 7.04 -8.31 4.86
N ALA A 11 7.15 -7.70 3.68
CA ALA A 11 7.61 -6.32 3.54
C ALA A 11 6.61 -5.32 4.15
N TRP A 12 5.30 -5.53 3.94
CA TRP A 12 4.24 -4.73 4.51
C TRP A 12 4.27 -4.77 6.05
N ILE A 13 4.36 -5.97 6.65
CA ILE A 13 4.43 -6.18 8.11
C ILE A 13 5.64 -5.46 8.70
N ARG A 14 6.80 -5.51 8.03
CA ARG A 14 7.99 -4.79 8.51
C ARG A 14 7.80 -3.28 8.45
N GLN A 15 7.21 -2.76 7.37
CA GLN A 15 6.99 -1.31 7.23
C GLN A 15 6.00 -0.76 8.26
N ILE A 16 4.88 -1.45 8.46
CA ILE A 16 3.86 -1.03 9.43
C ILE A 16 4.38 -1.09 10.87
N SER A 17 5.21 -2.07 11.21
CA SER A 17 5.89 -2.16 12.50
C SER A 17 6.87 -1.01 12.72
N LEU A 18 7.61 -0.60 11.69
CA LEU A 18 8.48 0.58 11.76
C LEU A 18 7.67 1.87 11.97
N VAL A 19 6.52 2.01 11.31
CA VAL A 19 5.61 3.15 11.55
C VAL A 19 5.08 3.15 12.99
N ALA A 20 4.71 1.99 13.53
CA ALA A 20 4.26 1.88 14.92
C ALA A 20 5.35 2.32 15.91
N LEU A 21 6.56 1.82 15.74
CA LEU A 21 7.70 2.17 16.58
C LEU A 21 8.05 3.66 16.48
N ALA A 22 7.98 4.26 15.29
CA ALA A 22 8.22 5.69 15.09
C ALA A 22 7.17 6.58 15.76
N LEU A 23 5.99 6.03 16.05
CA LEU A 23 4.90 6.68 16.79
C LEU A 23 4.91 6.34 18.30
N GLU A 24 5.96 5.65 18.80
CA GLU A 24 6.08 5.17 20.18
C GLU A 24 4.94 4.21 20.59
N LEU A 25 4.43 3.43 19.63
CA LEU A 25 3.43 2.38 19.85
C LEU A 25 4.09 0.99 19.88
N ASP A 26 3.31 -0.02 20.28
CA ASP A 26 3.77 -1.41 20.18
C ASP A 26 4.01 -1.82 18.71
N GLU A 27 5.03 -2.64 18.47
CA GLU A 27 5.41 -3.11 17.13
C GLU A 27 4.26 -3.81 16.40
N ASP A 28 3.35 -4.45 17.14
CA ASP A 28 2.20 -5.18 16.61
C ASP A 28 0.90 -4.36 16.56
N PHE A 29 0.95 -3.08 16.97
CA PHE A 29 -0.23 -2.23 17.19
C PHE A 29 -1.19 -2.21 16.00
N PHE A 30 -0.65 -2.13 14.78
CA PHE A 30 -1.46 -2.09 13.56
C PHE A 30 -1.63 -3.45 12.87
N HIS A 31 -1.07 -4.55 13.39
CA HIS A 31 -1.25 -5.89 12.79
C HIS A 31 -2.71 -6.34 12.83
N LYS A 32 -3.49 -5.86 13.80
CA LYS A 32 -4.94 -6.11 13.91
C LYS A 32 -5.81 -5.25 12.98
N ALA A 33 -5.26 -4.17 12.40
CA ALA A 33 -6.04 -3.14 11.70
C ALA A 33 -6.47 -3.49 10.26
N GLY A 34 -6.10 -4.66 9.75
CA GLY A 34 -6.81 -5.27 8.62
C GLY A 34 -6.04 -5.40 7.31
N ALA A 35 -6.30 -6.56 6.70
CA ALA A 35 -5.98 -7.06 5.37
C ALA A 35 -5.25 -6.13 4.39
N CYS A 36 -4.05 -6.56 3.97
CA CYS A 36 -3.44 -6.15 2.72
C CYS A 36 -4.34 -6.62 1.56
N GLU A 37 -5.13 -5.71 0.99
CA GLU A 37 -5.93 -5.99 -0.19
C GLU A 37 -5.09 -5.77 -1.45
N LEU A 38 -4.69 -6.87 -2.08
CA LEU A 38 -3.89 -6.85 -3.29
C LEU A 38 -4.83 -6.70 -4.50
N GLN A 39 -5.08 -5.46 -4.92
CA GLN A 39 -5.94 -5.19 -6.06
C GLN A 39 -5.25 -5.64 -7.36
N LEU A 40 -5.83 -6.64 -8.02
CA LEU A 40 -5.46 -7.06 -9.37
C LEU A 40 -6.58 -6.64 -10.32
N SER A 41 -6.47 -5.46 -10.93
CA SER A 41 -7.46 -4.98 -11.90
C SER A 41 -7.33 -5.82 -13.20
N LYS A 42 -8.35 -6.65 -13.47
CA LYS A 42 -8.48 -7.41 -14.74
C LYS A 42 -9.23 -6.65 -15.83
N GLN A 43 -9.61 -5.39 -15.57
CA GLN A 43 -10.41 -4.57 -16.48
C GLN A 43 -9.52 -3.48 -17.09
N VAL A 44 -9.51 -3.41 -18.43
CA VAL A 44 -8.71 -2.45 -19.19
C VAL A 44 -9.32 -1.06 -19.01
N VAL A 45 -8.85 -0.35 -17.99
CA VAL A 45 -9.04 1.09 -17.83
C VAL A 45 -7.69 1.74 -18.12
N TYR A 46 -7.64 2.67 -19.08
CA TYR A 46 -6.41 3.35 -19.51
C TYR A 46 -5.87 4.39 -18.49
N GLY A 47 -6.30 4.31 -17.23
CA GLY A 47 -5.92 5.21 -16.15
C GLY A 47 -6.85 5.13 -14.95
N ALA A 48 -6.53 5.84 -13.87
CA ALA A 48 -7.41 6.03 -12.72
C ALA A 48 -7.60 7.53 -12.47
N SER A 49 -8.83 7.95 -12.11
CA SER A 49 -9.10 9.33 -11.69
C SER A 49 -8.39 9.64 -10.36
N ALA A 50 -8.30 10.91 -9.98
CA ALA A 50 -7.81 11.29 -8.66
C ALA A 50 -8.67 10.64 -7.55
N HIS A 51 -8.03 9.84 -6.70
CA HIS A 51 -8.67 9.15 -5.59
C HIS A 51 -7.66 8.94 -4.45
N SER A 52 -8.14 8.37 -3.36
CA SER A 52 -7.30 7.86 -2.27
C SER A 52 -7.69 6.41 -2.04
N ASP A 53 -6.69 5.55 -1.91
CA ASP A 53 -6.92 4.15 -1.63
C ASP A 53 -7.54 3.99 -0.24
N TYR A 54 -8.32 2.92 -0.10
CA TYR A 54 -8.79 2.50 1.20
C TYR A 54 -7.72 1.67 1.92
N GLY A 55 -7.68 1.77 3.24
CA GLY A 55 -6.72 1.06 4.08
C GLY A 55 -5.57 1.93 4.56
N MET A 56 -4.52 1.29 5.08
CA MET A 56 -3.47 1.97 5.84
C MET A 56 -2.19 2.23 5.02
N LEU A 57 -1.81 1.29 4.13
CA LEU A 57 -0.59 1.41 3.32
C LEU A 57 -0.81 0.74 1.95
N THR A 58 -0.47 1.46 0.88
CA THR A 58 -0.41 0.92 -0.49
C THR A 58 1.03 0.65 -0.90
N LEU A 59 1.34 -0.60 -1.26
CA LEU A 59 2.60 -0.97 -1.91
C LEU A 59 2.37 -1.14 -3.41
N LEU A 60 2.99 -0.29 -4.23
CA LEU A 60 2.85 -0.33 -5.69
C LEU A 60 4.13 -0.82 -6.35
N ALA A 61 4.01 -1.79 -7.26
CA ALA A 61 5.08 -2.19 -8.17
C ALA A 61 4.70 -1.78 -9.60
N ILE A 62 5.65 -1.17 -10.32
CA ILE A 62 5.51 -0.76 -11.71
C ILE A 62 6.55 -1.47 -12.58
N ASP A 63 6.26 -1.66 -13.86
CA ASP A 63 7.15 -2.31 -14.84
C ASP A 63 8.20 -1.36 -15.45
N GLY A 64 8.33 -0.16 -14.89
CA GLY A 64 9.22 0.89 -15.37
C GLY A 64 8.56 1.88 -16.34
N VAL A 65 7.32 1.62 -16.79
CA VAL A 65 6.54 2.60 -17.54
C VAL A 65 5.95 3.63 -16.57
N GLY A 66 6.06 4.92 -16.91
CA GLY A 66 5.51 6.02 -16.12
C GLY A 66 3.98 6.11 -16.16
N GLY A 67 3.40 6.96 -15.31
CA GLY A 67 1.95 7.24 -15.30
C GLY A 67 1.36 7.52 -13.92
N LEU A 68 2.04 7.10 -12.85
CA LEU A 68 1.63 7.41 -11.48
C LEU A 68 1.84 8.88 -11.17
N GLN A 69 0.81 9.54 -10.67
CA GLN A 69 0.86 10.91 -10.13
C GLN A 69 0.29 10.91 -8.71
N VAL A 70 0.98 11.55 -7.76
CA VAL A 70 0.56 11.65 -6.37
C VAL A 70 0.33 13.11 -6.01
N CYS A 71 -0.89 13.42 -5.56
CA CYS A 71 -1.23 14.73 -5.02
C CYS A 71 -0.74 14.81 -3.56
N GLN A 72 0.26 15.66 -3.29
CA GLN A 72 0.81 15.82 -1.94
C GLN A 72 -0.15 16.59 -1.02
N GLU A 73 -0.83 17.59 -1.56
CA GLU A 73 -1.73 18.46 -0.79
C GLU A 73 -3.04 18.62 -1.54
N LYS A 74 -4.09 17.96 -1.05
CA LYS A 74 -5.41 17.95 -1.69
C LYS A 74 -6.24 19.21 -1.39
N PHE A 75 -5.99 19.87 -0.26
CA PHE A 75 -6.86 20.92 0.30
C PHE A 75 -6.13 22.25 0.54
N LYS A 76 -5.05 22.54 -0.19
CA LYS A 76 -4.50 23.90 -0.25
C LYS A 76 -5.24 24.74 -1.26
#